data_AF-A0A8T4AL97-F1
#
_entry.id   AF-A0A8T4AL97-F1
#
_cell.length_a   1.000
_cell.length_b   1.000
_cell.length_c   1.000
_cell.angle_alpha   90.00
_cell.angle_beta   90.00
_cell.angle_gamma   90.00
#
_symmetry.space_group_name_H-M   'P 1'
#
loop_
_entity.id
_entity.type
_entity.pdbx_description
1 polymer ?
#
loop_
_entity_poly.entity_id
_entity_poly.type
_entity_poly.pdbx_seq_one_letter_code
_entity_poly.pdbx_strand_id
1 'polypeptide(L)'
;MKCHVISNGRLFDIRADSITQAFARVCERVNIQDLRFHDLRHETTSGLFEKGFNMMEVASITGHKELSMLKRYTHLRAKDLAKRLVSP
;
A
#
# COMPACT_ATOMS: atom_id res chain seq x y z
N MET A 1 6.62 21.84 -10.12
CA MET A 1 6.91 21.30 -8.77
C MET A 1 8.41 21.44 -8.53
N LYS A 2 8.86 22.50 -7.84
CA LYS A 2 10.30 22.73 -7.57
C LYS A 2 10.66 22.03 -6.27
N CYS A 3 11.32 20.88 -6.36
CA CYS A 3 11.85 20.20 -5.18
C CYS A 3 13.10 20.96 -4.71
N HIS A 4 13.02 21.57 -3.54
CA HIS A 4 14.15 22.24 -2.89
C HIS A 4 15.11 21.14 -2.41
N VAL A 5 16.22 20.94 -3.12
CA VAL A 5 17.23 19.94 -2.74
C VAL A 5 18.05 20.53 -1.60
N ILE A 6 17.92 19.95 -0.40
CA ILE A 6 18.74 20.33 0.76
C ILE A 6 20.14 19.73 0.59
N SER A 7 21.18 20.44 1.05
CA SER A 7 22.63 20.36 0.74
C SER A 7 23.33 18.98 0.67
N ASN A 8 22.66 17.86 0.97
CA ASN A 8 23.18 16.50 0.87
C ASN A 8 22.52 15.65 -0.23
N GLY A 9 21.77 16.25 -1.16
CA GLY A 9 21.12 15.54 -2.27
C GLY A 9 19.92 14.67 -1.85
N ARG A 10 19.53 14.70 -0.57
CA ARG A 10 18.34 14.02 -0.06
C ARG A 10 17.15 14.97 -0.08
N LEU A 11 16.01 14.47 -0.56
CA LEU A 11 14.75 15.21 -0.53
C LEU A 11 14.19 15.31 0.91
N PHE A 12 14.43 14.29 1.73
CA PHE A 12 14.03 14.23 3.13
C PHE A 12 15.24 13.92 4.00
N ASP A 13 15.48 14.74 5.03
CA ASP A 13 16.51 14.48 6.04
C ASP A 13 15.94 13.66 7.21
N ILE A 14 15.53 12.44 6.91
CA ILE A 14 14.88 11.53 7.87
C ILE A 14 15.62 10.19 7.84
N ARG A 15 15.93 9.63 9.02
CA ARG A 15 16.48 8.28 9.15
C ARG A 15 15.41 7.25 8.78
N ALA A 16 15.78 6.18 8.09
CA ALA A 16 14.82 5.21 7.53
C ALA A 16 13.87 4.59 8.58
N ASP A 17 14.32 4.46 9.82
CA ASP A 17 13.56 3.89 10.94
C ASP A 17 12.72 4.93 11.71
N SER A 18 12.96 6.23 11.52
CA SER A 18 12.26 7.30 12.25
C SER A 18 10.75 7.23 12.08
N ILE A 19 10.28 6.87 10.88
CA ILE A 19 8.85 6.72 10.57
C ILE A 19 8.27 5.49 11.28
N THR A 20 8.95 4.35 11.20
CA THR A 20 8.52 3.11 11.87
C THR A 20 8.43 3.30 13.38
N GLN A 21 9.40 4.00 13.98
CA GLN A 21 9.41 4.31 15.41
C GLN A 21 8.32 5.30 15.80
N ALA A 22 8.09 6.34 14.99
CA ALA A 22 7.00 7.28 15.21
C ALA A 22 5.64 6.59 15.14
N PHE A 23 5.45 5.70 14.17
CA PHE A 23 4.23 4.91 14.01
C PHE A 23 3.99 3.99 15.21
N ALA A 24 5.01 3.26 15.66
CA ALA A 24 4.92 2.39 16.83
C ALA A 24 4.49 3.16 18.11
N ARG A 25 5.07 4.34 18.35
CA ARG A 25 4.67 5.22 19.46
C ARG A 25 3.23 5.68 19.37
N VAL A 26 2.71 5.92 18.17
CA VAL A 26 1.30 6.29 17.98
C VAL A 26 0.40 5.10 18.28
N CYS A 27 0.70 3.91 17.74
CA CYS A 27 -0.05 2.69 18.04
C CYS A 27 -0.13 2.40 19.54
N GLU A 28 0.98 2.58 20.26
CA GLU A 28 1.03 2.43 21.72
C GLU A 28 0.10 3.41 22.44
N ARG A 29 0.12 4.70 22.06
CA ARG A 29 -0.76 5.72 22.65
C ARG A 29 -2.25 5.44 22.47
N VAL A 30 -2.63 4.79 21.37
CA VAL A 30 -4.04 4.45 21.08
C VAL A 30 -4.39 2.99 21.40
N ASN A 31 -3.49 2.26 22.08
CA ASN A 31 -3.67 0.85 22.46
C ASN A 31 -3.98 -0.10 21.29
N ILE A 32 -3.43 0.15 20.11
CA ILE A 32 -3.53 -0.77 18.97
C ILE A 32 -2.39 -1.80 19.07
N GLN A 33 -2.76 -3.08 19.12
CA GLN A 33 -1.79 -4.19 19.12
C GLN A 33 -1.60 -4.74 17.72
N ASP A 34 -0.39 -5.26 17.47
CA ASP A 34 -0.02 -5.99 16.25
C ASP A 34 -0.21 -5.24 14.90
N LEU A 35 -0.26 -3.89 14.93
CA LEU A 35 -0.28 -3.07 13.72
C LEU A 35 1.11 -2.54 13.39
N ARG A 36 1.62 -2.91 12.22
CA ARG A 36 2.91 -2.46 11.69
C ARG A 36 2.71 -1.45 10.56
N PHE A 37 3.69 -0.59 10.36
CA PHE A 37 3.61 0.44 9.31
C PHE A 37 3.38 -0.14 7.89
N HIS A 38 3.91 -1.33 7.60
CA HIS A 38 3.68 -1.99 6.31
C HIS A 38 2.24 -2.45 6.07
N ASP A 39 1.46 -2.64 7.14
CA ASP A 39 0.07 -3.08 7.03
C ASP A 39 -0.82 -2.00 6.43
N LEU A 40 -0.44 -0.72 6.57
CA LEU A 40 -1.11 0.39 5.88
C LEU A 40 -1.04 0.23 4.36
N ARG A 41 0.10 -0.23 3.83
CA ARG A 41 0.25 -0.50 2.40
C ARG A 41 -0.59 -1.70 1.99
N HIS A 42 -0.71 -2.72 2.85
CA HIS A 42 -1.59 -3.86 2.63
C HIS A 42 -3.07 -3.45 2.61
N GLU A 43 -3.52 -2.65 3.58
CA GLU A 43 -4.89 -2.13 3.66
C GLU A 43 -5.24 -1.35 2.40
N THR A 44 -4.39 -0.40 2.01
CA THR A 44 -4.69 0.46 0.86
C THR A 44 -4.74 -0.35 -0.43
N THR A 45 -3.86 -1.34 -0.56
CA THR A 45 -3.86 -2.25 -1.70
C THR A 45 -5.17 -3.05 -1.75
N SER A 46 -5.59 -3.63 -0.63
CA SER A 46 -6.87 -4.35 -0.51
C SER A 46 -8.06 -3.45 -0.85
N GLY A 47 -8.12 -2.24 -0.28
CA GLY A 47 -9.20 -1.30 -0.54
C GLY A 47 -9.27 -0.81 -2.00
N LEU A 48 -8.13 -0.70 -2.69
CA LEU A 48 -8.12 -0.43 -4.12
C LEU A 48 -8.68 -1.60 -4.94
N PHE A 49 -8.40 -2.84 -4.54
CA PHE A 49 -8.98 -4.00 -5.20
C PHE A 49 -10.49 -4.11 -4.95
N GLU A 50 -10.97 -3.81 -3.74
CA GLU A 50 -12.40 -3.75 -3.41
C GLU A 50 -13.15 -2.68 -4.21
N LYS A 51 -12.51 -1.53 -4.46
CA LYS A 51 -13.04 -0.47 -5.33
C LYS A 51 -13.08 -0.86 -6.81
N GLY A 52 -12.57 -2.03 -7.18
CA GLY A 52 -12.64 -2.54 -8.55
C GLY A 52 -11.56 -2.01 -9.47
N PHE A 53 -10.43 -1.52 -8.95
CA PHE A 53 -9.26 -1.21 -9.77
C PHE A 53 -8.65 -2.48 -10.36
N ASN A 54 -7.95 -2.34 -11.48
CA ASN A 54 -7.20 -3.42 -12.12
C ASN A 54 -5.78 -3.53 -11.56
N MET A 55 -5.13 -4.68 -11.76
CA MET A 55 -3.81 -4.95 -11.15
C MET A 55 -2.73 -3.94 -11.60
N MET A 56 -2.80 -3.45 -12.84
CA MET A 56 -1.84 -2.48 -13.37
C MET A 56 -2.05 -1.10 -12.76
N GLU A 57 -3.30 -0.65 -12.63
CA GLU A 57 -3.66 0.60 -11.95
C GLU A 57 -3.22 0.59 -10.50
N VAL A 58 -3.51 -0.50 -9.78
CA VAL A 58 -3.07 -0.66 -8.39
C VAL A 58 -1.56 -0.62 -8.30
N ALA A 59 -0.83 -1.29 -9.19
CA ALA A 59 0.64 -1.26 -9.22
C ALA A 59 1.20 0.15 -9.44
N SER A 60 0.62 0.91 -10.35
CA SER A 60 1.01 2.30 -10.62
C SER A 60 0.73 3.22 -9.43
N ILE A 61 -0.43 3.09 -8.77
CA ILE A 61 -0.81 3.91 -7.60
C ILE A 61 0.08 3.60 -6.40
N THR A 62 0.32 2.32 -6.14
CA THR A 62 1.08 1.86 -4.97
C THR A 62 2.60 1.85 -5.21
N GLY A 63 3.06 2.10 -6.44
CA GLY A 63 4.47 2.15 -6.80
C GLY A 63 5.18 0.80 -6.72
N HIS A 64 4.49 -0.30 -7.06
CA HIS A 64 5.14 -1.62 -7.12
C HIS A 64 5.92 -1.76 -8.43
N LYS A 65 7.20 -2.12 -8.31
CA LYS A 65 8.07 -2.43 -9.46
C LYS A 65 7.77 -3.81 -10.05
N GLU A 66 7.37 -4.76 -9.21
CA GLU A 66 6.96 -6.10 -9.64
C GLU A 66 5.52 -6.40 -9.27
N LEU A 67 4.78 -6.95 -10.24
CA LEU A 67 3.39 -7.39 -10.08
C LEU A 67 3.27 -8.69 -9.28
N SER A 68 4.39 -9.38 -9.02
CA SER A 68 4.47 -10.60 -8.21
C SER A 68 3.87 -10.42 -6.81
N MET A 69 4.08 -9.25 -6.19
CA MET A 69 3.54 -8.91 -4.87
C MET A 69 2.01 -8.71 -4.87
N LEU A 70 1.42 -8.35 -6.02
CA LEU A 70 -0.01 -8.09 -6.14
C LEU A 70 -0.82 -9.35 -6.44
N LYS A 71 -0.17 -10.45 -6.85
CA LYS A 71 -0.84 -11.74 -7.12
C LYS A 71 -1.64 -12.27 -5.94
N ARG A 72 -1.27 -11.93 -4.70
CA ARG A 72 -2.03 -12.33 -3.50
C ARG A 72 -3.46 -11.77 -3.49
N TYR A 73 -3.68 -10.61 -4.09
CA TYR A 73 -4.98 -9.92 -4.08
C TYR A 73 -5.85 -10.23 -5.31
N THR A 74 -5.28 -10.83 -6.36
CA THR A 74 -6.05 -11.21 -7.56
C THR A 74 -7.03 -12.36 -7.28
N HIS A 75 -6.80 -13.16 -6.23
CA HIS A 75 -7.73 -14.20 -5.81
C HIS A 75 -9.10 -13.66 -5.36
N LEU A 76 -9.17 -12.44 -4.79
CA LEU A 76 -10.47 -11.82 -4.45
C LEU A 76 -11.33 -11.60 -5.71
N ARG A 77 -10.70 -11.27 -6.85
CA ARG A 77 -11.37 -11.08 -8.14
C ARG A 77 -11.85 -12.38 -8.79
N ALA A 78 -11.31 -13.56 -8.47
CA ALA A 78 -11.76 -14.80 -9.11
C ALA A 78 -13.26 -15.05 -8.83
N LYS A 79 -13.72 -14.70 -7.63
CA LYS A 79 -15.13 -14.77 -7.23
C LYS A 79 -16.01 -13.77 -8.00
N ASP A 80 -15.51 -12.56 -8.23
CA ASP A 80 -16.24 -11.53 -8.98
C ASP A 80 -16.20 -11.75 -10.50
N LEU A 81 -15.11 -12.34 -11.00
CA LEU A 81 -15.00 -12.78 -12.38
C LEU A 81 -16.01 -13.90 -12.68
N ALA A 82 -16.16 -14.87 -11.78
CA ALA A 82 -17.17 -15.91 -11.91
C ALA A 82 -18.59 -15.31 -11.99
N LYS A 83 -18.91 -14.30 -11.15
CA LYS A 83 -20.18 -13.57 -11.25
C LYS A 83 -20.37 -12.86 -12.60
N ARG A 84 -19.30 -12.28 -13.18
CA ARG A 84 -19.35 -11.65 -14.51
C ARG A 84 -19.49 -12.64 -15.65
N LEU A 85 -18.93 -13.85 -15.52
CA LEU A 85 -19.03 -14.90 -16.54
C LEU A 85 -20.37 -15.66 -16.50
N VAL A 86 -21.04 -15.69 -15.34
CA VAL A 86 -22.33 -16.36 -15.15
C VAL A 86 -23.52 -15.45 -15.47
N SER A 87 -23.31 -14.15 -15.66
CA SER A 87 -24.36 -13.24 -16.10
C SER A 87 -24.43 -13.23 -17.64
N PRO A 88 -25.50 -13.75 -18.27
CA PRO A 88 -25.71 -13.68 -19.72
C PRO A 88 -25.97 -12.25 -20.21
#